data_AF-A0A8T4VBI4-F1
#
_entry.id   AF-A0A8T4VBI4-F1
#
_cell.length_a   1.000
_cell.length_b   1.000
_cell.length_c   1.000
_cell.angle_alpha   90.00
_cell.angle_beta   90.00
_cell.angle_gamma   90.00
#
_symmetry.space_group_name_H-M   'P 1'
#
loop_
_entity.id
_entity.type
_entity.pdbx_description
1 polymer ?
#
loop_
_entity_poly.entity_id
_entity_poly.type
_entity_poly.pdbx_seq_one_letter_code
_entity_poly.pdbx_strand_id
1 'polypeptide(L)'
;MKKEQIKRLIEKYKYIFIGEIHGTKKIPNVVFDIVRQILKKNKIIFCLELPQQAEEVLYAYLRANINKKELLASKYLQDAIFDSRINDDILLLYEKLNMAGVELKCLENYEIENVNYRDQEMAKKFLNIVKKNKADKYFVYVGSMHTLDKSIQIKNFKINPITIYLHQGIKDNLLVIQFNSGKKEEIKFYKKTKRINYNLVLKDIKANYLKI
;
A
#
# COMPACT_ATOMS: atom_id res chain seq x y z
N MET A 1 17.41 10.81 -8.11
CA MET A 1 17.87 9.49 -8.62
C MET A 1 17.20 9.20 -9.96
N LYS A 2 17.83 8.39 -10.82
CA LYS A 2 17.22 7.93 -12.09
C LYS A 2 16.33 6.70 -11.88
N LYS A 3 15.36 6.45 -12.76
CA LYS A 3 14.39 5.33 -12.66
C LYS A 3 15.09 3.96 -12.60
N GLU A 4 16.16 3.78 -13.36
CA GLU A 4 16.94 2.53 -13.44
C GLU A 4 17.58 2.16 -12.08
N GLN A 5 17.94 3.15 -11.27
CA GLN A 5 18.49 2.92 -9.94
C GLN A 5 17.43 2.38 -8.98
N ILE A 6 16.17 2.80 -9.15
CA ILE A 6 15.05 2.39 -8.32
C ILE A 6 14.66 0.96 -8.63
N LYS A 7 14.61 0.59 -9.92
CA LYS A 7 14.43 -0.80 -10.35
C LYS A 7 15.46 -1.73 -9.70
N ARG A 8 16.75 -1.40 -9.79
CA ARG A 8 17.83 -2.21 -9.20
C ARG A 8 17.69 -2.37 -7.69
N LEU A 9 17.28 -1.31 -6.99
CA LEU A 9 17.00 -1.39 -5.55
C LEU A 9 15.85 -2.35 -5.28
N ILE A 10 14.73 -2.21 -5.97
CA ILE A 10 13.57 -3.09 -5.78
C ILE A 10 13.89 -4.55 -6.10
N GLU A 11 14.66 -4.81 -7.16
CA GLU A 11 15.11 -6.16 -7.50
C GLU A 11 15.93 -6.81 -6.37
N LYS A 12 16.67 -6.02 -5.59
CA LYS A 12 17.46 -6.52 -4.45
C LYS A 12 16.63 -6.93 -3.23
N TYR A 13 15.47 -6.30 -2.99
CA TYR A 13 14.69 -6.51 -1.78
C TYR A 13 13.45 -7.38 -2.03
N LYS A 14 13.12 -8.28 -1.10
CA LYS A 14 11.95 -9.17 -1.23
C LYS A 14 10.66 -8.48 -0.79
N TYR A 15 10.75 -7.63 0.23
CA TYR A 15 9.61 -6.93 0.82
C TYR A 15 9.72 -5.44 0.49
N ILE A 16 8.66 -4.86 -0.06
CA ILE A 16 8.62 -3.46 -0.46
C ILE A 16 7.41 -2.81 0.19
N PHE A 17 7.64 -1.96 1.17
CA PHE A 17 6.58 -1.20 1.83
C PHE A 17 6.48 0.16 1.15
N ILE A 18 5.30 0.50 0.68
CA ILE A 18 4.98 1.76 0.03
C ILE A 18 4.08 2.55 0.99
N GLY A 19 4.62 3.63 1.52
CA GLY A 19 3.91 4.60 2.32
C GLY A 19 3.37 5.71 1.43
N GLU A 20 2.05 5.87 1.40
CA GLU A 20 1.35 6.75 0.46
C GLU A 20 0.58 7.88 1.17
N ILE A 21 -0.05 8.77 0.38
CA ILE A 21 -0.90 9.86 0.87
C ILE A 21 -2.28 9.67 0.21
N HIS A 22 -3.28 9.30 1.01
CA HIS A 22 -4.62 8.98 0.54
C HIS A 22 -5.22 10.11 -0.32
N GLY A 23 -6.10 9.74 -1.25
CA GLY A 23 -6.78 10.71 -2.11
C GLY A 23 -5.92 11.35 -3.20
N THR A 24 -4.73 10.80 -3.50
CA THR A 24 -3.86 11.35 -4.55
C THR A 24 -4.05 10.65 -5.89
N LYS A 25 -4.08 11.45 -6.97
CA LYS A 25 -4.09 10.93 -8.36
C LYS A 25 -2.73 10.45 -8.85
N LYS A 26 -1.66 11.09 -8.37
CA LYS A 26 -0.31 10.90 -8.91
C LYS A 26 0.39 9.65 -8.37
N ILE A 27 0.23 9.37 -7.07
CA ILE A 27 0.93 8.26 -6.41
C ILE A 27 0.54 6.91 -7.02
N PRO A 28 -0.75 6.58 -7.25
CA PRO A 28 -1.14 5.28 -7.81
C PRO A 28 -0.47 5.00 -9.16
N ASN A 29 -0.37 6.02 -10.02
CA ASN A 29 0.31 5.91 -11.31
C ASN A 29 1.82 5.65 -11.16
N VAL A 30 2.49 6.34 -10.24
CA VAL A 30 3.93 6.11 -9.97
C VAL A 30 4.15 4.71 -9.39
N VAL A 31 3.25 4.23 -8.54
CA VAL A 31 3.32 2.89 -7.95
C VAL A 31 3.17 1.81 -9.03
N PHE A 32 2.19 1.94 -9.93
CA PHE A 32 2.08 1.02 -11.06
C PHE A 32 3.35 1.02 -11.92
N ASP A 33 3.90 2.21 -12.17
CA ASP A 33 5.15 2.38 -12.90
C ASP A 33 6.34 1.70 -12.24
N ILE A 34 6.37 1.67 -10.92
CA ILE A 34 7.39 0.97 -10.13
C ILE A 34 7.20 -0.56 -10.27
N VAL A 35 5.99 -1.05 -10.04
CA VAL A 35 5.69 -2.49 -10.06
C VAL A 35 5.92 -3.05 -11.47
N ARG A 36 5.45 -2.37 -12.52
CA ARG A 36 5.56 -2.86 -13.92
C ARG A 36 6.99 -3.11 -14.40
N GLN A 37 7.98 -2.44 -13.81
CA GLN A 37 9.38 -2.60 -14.19
C GLN A 37 9.95 -3.99 -13.83
N ILE A 38 9.30 -4.71 -12.92
CA ILE A 38 9.75 -6.02 -12.42
C ILE A 38 8.74 -7.15 -12.66
N LEU A 39 7.52 -6.85 -13.12
CA LEU A 39 6.42 -7.82 -13.26
C LEU A 39 6.80 -9.06 -14.08
N LYS A 40 7.48 -8.87 -15.21
CA LYS A 40 7.81 -9.98 -16.15
C LYS A 40 8.66 -11.11 -15.52
N LYS A 41 9.33 -10.85 -14.41
CA LYS A 41 10.28 -11.79 -13.78
C LYS A 41 9.88 -12.26 -12.39
N ASN A 42 8.77 -11.75 -11.85
CA ASN A 42 8.45 -11.94 -10.44
C ASN A 42 6.97 -12.27 -10.30
N LYS A 43 6.66 -13.32 -9.56
CA LYS A 43 5.36 -13.50 -8.93
C LYS A 43 5.23 -12.49 -7.79
N ILE A 44 4.24 -11.60 -7.90
CA ILE A 44 4.04 -10.50 -6.96
C ILE A 44 2.73 -10.69 -6.19
N ILE A 45 2.81 -10.55 -4.87
CA ILE A 45 1.65 -10.32 -4.02
C ILE A 45 1.67 -8.87 -3.57
N PHE A 46 0.57 -8.16 -3.79
CA PHE A 46 0.41 -6.74 -3.47
C PHE A 46 -0.66 -6.58 -2.41
N CYS A 47 -0.22 -6.22 -1.20
CA CYS A 47 -1.05 -6.13 -0.03
C CYS A 47 -1.58 -4.70 0.14
N LEU A 48 -2.86 -4.56 0.50
CA LEU A 48 -3.63 -3.32 0.51
C LEU A 48 -4.06 -2.98 1.93
N GLU A 49 -4.07 -1.70 2.26
CA GLU A 49 -4.72 -1.13 3.46
C GLU A 49 -6.26 -1.12 3.32
N LEU A 50 -6.83 -2.29 3.05
CA LEU A 50 -8.27 -2.51 3.02
C LEU A 50 -8.62 -3.67 3.97
N PRO A 51 -9.87 -3.74 4.44
CA PRO A 51 -10.32 -4.89 5.23
C PRO A 51 -10.34 -6.19 4.45
N GLN A 52 -9.89 -7.27 5.09
CA GLN A 52 -9.91 -8.62 4.52
C GLN A 52 -11.32 -9.08 4.14
N GLN A 53 -12.33 -8.63 4.88
CA GLN A 53 -13.74 -8.91 4.58
C GLN A 53 -14.17 -8.35 3.22
N ALA A 54 -13.44 -7.36 2.68
CA ALA A 54 -13.70 -6.80 1.36
C ALA A 54 -12.95 -7.51 0.21
N GLU A 55 -12.10 -8.51 0.48
CA GLU A 55 -11.33 -9.19 -0.58
C GLU A 55 -12.23 -9.80 -1.66
N GLU A 56 -13.29 -10.49 -1.24
CA GLU A 56 -14.19 -11.18 -2.18
C GLU A 56 -14.91 -10.21 -3.11
N VAL A 57 -15.50 -9.14 -2.55
CA VAL A 57 -16.20 -8.11 -3.34
C VAL A 57 -15.22 -7.33 -4.22
N LEU A 58 -14.00 -7.09 -3.77
CA LEU A 58 -12.95 -6.49 -4.60
C LEU A 58 -12.61 -7.39 -5.81
N TYR A 59 -12.44 -8.70 -5.60
CA TYR A 59 -12.18 -9.62 -6.69
C TYR A 59 -13.38 -9.78 -7.63
N ALA A 60 -14.62 -9.73 -7.12
CA ALA A 60 -15.80 -9.71 -7.97
C ALA A 60 -15.80 -8.49 -8.90
N TYR A 61 -15.45 -7.30 -8.38
CA TYR A 61 -15.29 -6.10 -9.19
C TYR A 61 -14.18 -6.24 -10.23
N LEU A 62 -12.99 -6.69 -9.83
CA LEU A 62 -11.83 -6.83 -10.72
C LEU A 62 -12.02 -7.88 -11.82
N ARG A 63 -12.96 -8.81 -11.64
CA ARG A 63 -13.37 -9.82 -12.62
C ARG A 63 -14.59 -9.40 -13.45
N ALA A 64 -15.07 -8.16 -13.26
CA ALA A 64 -16.26 -7.62 -13.89
C ALA A 64 -17.56 -8.41 -13.59
N ASN A 65 -17.62 -9.12 -12.45
CA ASN A 65 -18.85 -9.78 -11.99
C ASN A 65 -19.83 -8.80 -11.33
N ILE A 66 -19.32 -7.67 -10.83
CA ILE A 66 -20.10 -6.56 -10.28
C ILE A 66 -19.53 -5.24 -10.80
N ASN A 67 -20.35 -4.19 -10.80
CA ASN A 67 -19.93 -2.84 -11.16
C ASN A 67 -19.35 -2.06 -9.95
N LYS A 68 -18.80 -0.87 -10.24
CA LYS A 68 -18.21 0.01 -9.23
C LYS A 68 -19.21 0.43 -8.13
N LYS A 69 -20.47 0.69 -8.48
CA LYS A 69 -21.50 1.09 -7.49
C LYS A 69 -21.73 -0.02 -6.47
N GLU A 70 -21.79 -1.27 -6.93
CA GLU A 70 -21.93 -2.46 -6.08
C GLU A 70 -20.71 -2.66 -5.17
N LEU A 71 -19.49 -2.47 -5.70
CA LEU A 71 -18.28 -2.49 -4.88
C LEU A 71 -18.34 -1.44 -3.75
N LEU A 72 -18.67 -0.19 -4.10
CA LEU A 72 -18.69 0.92 -3.16
C LEU A 72 -19.85 0.85 -2.16
N ALA A 73 -20.87 0.03 -2.43
CA ALA A 73 -21.94 -0.27 -1.48
C ALA A 73 -21.53 -1.26 -0.38
N SER A 74 -20.35 -1.88 -0.46
CA SER A 74 -19.85 -2.79 0.56
C SER A 74 -19.69 -2.09 1.91
N LYS A 75 -20.36 -2.60 2.95
CA LYS A 75 -20.22 -2.09 4.33
C LYS A 75 -18.78 -2.09 4.83
N TYR A 76 -17.96 -3.02 4.34
CA TYR A 76 -16.55 -3.15 4.73
C TYR A 76 -15.64 -2.09 4.11
N LEU A 77 -16.10 -1.36 3.09
CA LEU A 77 -15.30 -0.33 2.42
C LEU A 77 -15.67 1.10 2.83
N GLN A 78 -16.69 1.29 3.68
CA GLN A 78 -17.21 2.63 3.99
C GLN A 78 -16.14 3.57 4.58
N ASP A 79 -15.33 3.09 5.53
CA ASP A 79 -14.24 3.89 6.09
C ASP A 79 -13.16 4.21 5.07
N ALA A 80 -12.78 3.22 4.24
CA ALA A 80 -11.78 3.39 3.19
C ALA A 80 -12.26 4.35 2.09
N ILE A 81 -13.57 4.41 1.85
CA ILE A 81 -14.19 5.41 0.99
C ILE A 81 -14.13 6.76 1.70
N PHE A 82 -14.56 6.85 2.94
CA PHE A 82 -14.60 8.11 3.68
C PHE A 82 -13.22 8.82 3.75
N ASP A 83 -12.15 8.08 4.08
CA ASP A 83 -10.79 8.63 4.20
C ASP A 83 -9.98 8.59 2.88
N SER A 84 -10.60 8.20 1.77
CA SER A 84 -10.02 8.20 0.41
C SER A 84 -8.88 7.20 0.18
N ARG A 85 -8.77 6.18 1.03
CA ARG A 85 -7.98 4.97 0.75
C ARG A 85 -8.43 4.25 -0.51
N ILE A 86 -9.72 4.32 -0.84
CA ILE A 86 -10.27 3.88 -2.12
C ILE A 86 -10.92 5.06 -2.86
N ASN A 87 -10.52 5.21 -4.12
CA ASN A 87 -11.01 6.23 -5.06
C ASN A 87 -10.72 5.75 -6.49
N ASP A 88 -11.14 6.52 -7.49
CA ASP A 88 -11.03 6.14 -8.91
C ASP A 88 -9.60 5.84 -9.36
N ASP A 89 -8.63 6.64 -8.91
CA ASP A 89 -7.22 6.46 -9.28
C ASP A 89 -6.61 5.21 -8.62
N ILE A 90 -7.07 4.87 -7.41
CA ILE A 90 -6.69 3.65 -6.69
C ILE A 90 -7.35 2.41 -7.32
N LEU A 91 -8.64 2.48 -7.68
CA LEU A 91 -9.32 1.39 -8.37
C LEU A 91 -8.66 1.08 -9.71
N LEU A 92 -8.30 2.12 -10.46
CA LEU A 92 -7.55 1.97 -11.71
C LEU A 92 -6.17 1.31 -11.50
N LEU A 93 -5.49 1.61 -10.37
CA LEU A 93 -4.26 0.90 -10.00
C LEU A 93 -4.54 -0.58 -9.75
N TYR A 94 -5.58 -0.93 -9.00
CA TYR A 94 -5.92 -2.32 -8.68
C TYR A 94 -6.29 -3.12 -9.94
N GLU A 95 -7.07 -2.52 -10.85
CA GLU A 95 -7.37 -3.10 -12.15
C GLU A 95 -6.11 -3.40 -12.95
N LYS A 96 -5.22 -2.40 -13.10
CA LYS A 96 -3.96 -2.55 -13.83
C LYS A 96 -3.04 -3.62 -13.22
N LEU A 97 -2.99 -3.71 -11.89
CA LEU A 97 -2.23 -4.74 -11.18
C LEU A 97 -2.83 -6.14 -11.43
N ASN A 98 -4.15 -6.29 -11.26
CA ASN A 98 -4.86 -7.54 -11.46
C ASN A 98 -4.74 -8.04 -12.92
N MET A 99 -4.94 -7.15 -13.89
CA MET A 99 -4.75 -7.45 -15.32
C MET A 99 -3.31 -7.91 -15.64
N ALA A 100 -2.33 -7.42 -14.88
CA ALA A 100 -0.94 -7.82 -15.04
C ALA A 100 -0.55 -9.09 -14.25
N GLY A 101 -1.54 -9.79 -13.68
CA GLY A 101 -1.34 -11.05 -12.95
C GLY A 101 -0.80 -10.87 -11.52
N VAL A 102 -0.89 -9.67 -10.95
CA VAL A 102 -0.53 -9.43 -9.55
C VAL A 102 -1.67 -9.89 -8.64
N GLU A 103 -1.34 -10.72 -7.66
CA GLU A 103 -2.31 -11.14 -6.66
C GLU A 103 -2.49 -10.04 -5.60
N LEU A 104 -3.71 -9.56 -5.42
CA LEU A 104 -4.06 -8.56 -4.42
C LEU A 104 -4.49 -9.24 -3.11
N LYS A 105 -4.03 -8.72 -1.98
CA LYS A 105 -4.47 -9.15 -0.63
C LYS A 105 -4.79 -7.95 0.23
N CYS A 106 -5.76 -8.06 1.11
CA CYS A 106 -6.12 -7.04 2.08
C CYS A 106 -5.48 -7.35 3.44
N LEU A 107 -5.06 -6.30 4.15
CA LEU A 107 -4.32 -6.43 5.41
C LEU A 107 -5.16 -6.15 6.64
N GLU A 108 -6.17 -5.31 6.53
CA GLU A 108 -6.90 -4.85 7.70
C GLU A 108 -7.95 -5.84 8.15
N ASN A 109 -8.45 -5.60 9.36
CA ASN A 109 -9.61 -6.28 9.88
C ASN A 109 -10.66 -5.24 10.27
N TYR A 110 -11.80 -5.25 9.58
CA TYR A 110 -12.91 -4.32 9.82
C TYR A 110 -13.46 -4.42 11.25
N GLU A 111 -13.33 -5.58 11.90
CA GLU A 111 -13.86 -5.84 13.23
C GLU A 111 -12.99 -5.26 14.36
N ILE A 112 -11.85 -4.64 14.04
CA ILE A 112 -10.97 -4.03 15.04
C ILE A 112 -11.35 -2.58 15.24
N GLU A 113 -12.07 -2.32 16.32
CA GLU A 113 -12.45 -0.96 16.72
C GLU A 113 -11.28 -0.20 17.37
N ASN A 114 -10.37 -0.91 18.05
CA ASN A 114 -9.26 -0.28 18.75
C ASN A 114 -8.10 -0.01 17.79
N VAL A 115 -8.01 1.24 17.36
CA VAL A 115 -6.99 1.77 16.44
C VAL A 115 -5.54 1.48 16.87
N ASN A 116 -5.27 1.30 18.17
CA ASN A 116 -3.93 1.01 18.66
C ASN A 116 -3.43 -0.39 18.28
N TYR A 117 -4.34 -1.32 17.96
CA TYR A 117 -4.01 -2.69 17.54
C TYR A 117 -4.05 -2.89 16.02
N ARG A 118 -4.56 -1.92 15.26
CA ARG A 118 -4.75 -2.01 13.80
C ARG A 118 -3.47 -2.41 13.08
N ASP A 119 -2.35 -1.73 13.34
CA ASP A 119 -1.06 -2.01 12.71
C ASP A 119 -0.44 -3.34 13.14
N GLN A 120 -0.67 -3.77 14.39
CA GLN A 120 -0.24 -5.07 14.86
C GLN A 120 -0.95 -6.19 14.10
N GLU A 121 -2.25 -6.04 13.87
CA GLU A 121 -3.06 -7.03 13.16
C GLU A 121 -2.78 -7.02 11.67
N MET A 122 -2.57 -5.85 11.04
CA MET A 122 -2.03 -5.76 9.68
C MET A 122 -0.68 -6.48 9.55
N ALA A 123 0.22 -6.31 10.52
CA ALA A 123 1.50 -7.01 10.54
C ALA A 123 1.31 -8.53 10.65
N LYS A 124 0.47 -9.01 11.58
CA LYS A 124 0.16 -10.45 11.71
C LYS A 124 -0.44 -11.01 10.42
N LYS A 125 -1.38 -10.31 9.79
CA LYS A 125 -1.98 -10.71 8.52
C LYS A 125 -0.94 -10.77 7.41
N PHE A 126 -0.08 -9.76 7.29
CA PHE A 126 1.02 -9.76 6.33
C PHE A 126 1.97 -10.94 6.53
N LEU A 127 2.39 -11.23 7.77
CA LEU A 127 3.23 -12.38 8.08
C LEU A 127 2.55 -13.70 7.70
N ASN A 128 1.25 -13.83 7.95
CA ASN A 128 0.47 -14.99 7.53
C ASN A 128 0.39 -15.14 6.01
N ILE A 129 0.24 -14.03 5.27
CA ILE A 129 0.29 -14.02 3.80
C ILE A 129 1.66 -14.52 3.33
N VAL A 130 2.76 -14.00 3.87
CA VAL A 130 4.12 -14.41 3.52
C VAL A 130 4.37 -15.90 3.83
N LYS A 131 3.82 -16.42 4.94
CA LYS A 131 3.97 -17.83 5.32
C LYS A 131 3.18 -18.77 4.41
N LYS A 132 1.94 -18.41 4.05
CA LYS A 132 1.03 -19.27 3.29
C LYS A 132 1.29 -19.22 1.78
N ASN A 133 1.86 -18.13 1.28
CA ASN A 133 2.04 -17.93 -0.14
C ASN A 133 3.52 -17.96 -0.51
N LYS A 134 3.81 -18.42 -1.72
CA LYS A 134 5.14 -18.29 -2.34
C LYS A 134 5.05 -17.22 -3.41
N ALA A 135 5.71 -16.09 -3.17
CA ALA A 135 5.91 -15.00 -4.12
C ALA A 135 7.37 -14.55 -4.09
N ASP A 136 7.85 -14.05 -5.23
CA ASP A 136 9.20 -13.51 -5.39
C ASP A 136 9.30 -12.13 -4.72
N LYS A 137 8.21 -11.36 -4.78
CA LYS A 137 8.10 -10.03 -4.20
C LYS A 137 6.77 -9.86 -3.46
N TYR A 138 6.85 -9.19 -2.32
CA TYR A 138 5.70 -8.76 -1.55
C TYR A 138 5.70 -7.24 -1.46
N PHE A 139 4.64 -6.62 -1.94
CA PHE A 139 4.38 -5.20 -1.78
C PHE A 139 3.35 -5.00 -0.66
N VAL A 140 3.55 -3.98 0.15
CA VAL A 140 2.58 -3.52 1.15
C VAL A 140 2.30 -2.05 0.85
N TYR A 141 1.08 -1.73 0.43
CA TYR A 141 0.65 -0.40 0.04
C TYR A 141 -0.33 0.14 1.06
N VAL A 142 0.15 1.08 1.87
CA VAL A 142 -0.51 1.62 3.06
C VAL A 142 -0.19 3.10 3.22
N GLY A 143 -0.94 3.80 4.05
CA GLY A 143 -0.69 5.17 4.46
C GLY A 143 0.72 5.33 5.04
N SER A 144 1.30 6.49 4.76
CA SER A 144 2.69 6.82 5.06
C SER A 144 3.15 6.56 6.50
N MET A 145 2.24 6.66 7.45
CA MET A 145 2.53 6.50 8.87
C MET A 145 2.77 5.03 9.25
N HIS A 146 2.11 4.10 8.56
CA HIS A 146 2.20 2.65 8.81
C HIS A 146 3.53 2.04 8.36
N THR A 147 4.33 2.77 7.58
CA THR A 147 5.65 2.34 7.06
C THR A 147 6.84 2.94 7.81
N LEU A 148 6.61 3.72 8.87
CA LEU A 148 7.70 4.26 9.67
C LEU A 148 8.38 3.16 10.50
N ASP A 149 9.63 3.40 10.90
CA ASP A 149 10.48 2.46 11.65
C ASP A 149 10.40 2.67 13.17
N LYS A 150 9.65 3.69 13.62
CA LYS A 150 9.49 4.06 15.02
C LYS A 150 8.07 4.51 15.30
N SER A 151 7.65 4.35 16.56
CA SER A 151 6.34 4.81 17.00
C SER A 151 6.20 6.31 16.85
N ILE A 152 4.99 6.76 16.57
CA ILE A 152 4.63 8.17 16.46
C ILE A 152 3.58 8.48 17.53
N GLN A 153 3.79 9.55 18.28
CA GLN A 153 2.76 10.11 19.15
C GLN A 153 2.02 11.21 18.38
N ILE A 154 0.70 11.12 18.28
CA ILE A 154 -0.13 12.19 17.75
C ILE A 154 -1.21 12.47 18.79
N LYS A 155 -1.16 13.66 19.38
CA LYS A 155 -2.05 14.05 20.49
C LYS A 155 -2.07 12.93 21.56
N ASN A 156 -3.23 12.32 21.78
CA ASN A 156 -3.46 11.33 22.84
C ASN A 156 -3.32 9.87 22.35
N PHE A 157 -2.96 9.64 21.09
CA PHE A 157 -2.82 8.30 20.52
C PHE A 157 -1.39 8.01 20.06
N LYS A 158 -0.96 6.77 20.27
CA LYS A 158 0.34 6.26 19.86
C LYS A 158 0.15 5.29 18.72
N ILE A 159 0.73 5.60 17.57
CA ILE A 159 0.76 4.69 16.42
C ILE A 159 2.07 3.92 16.48
N ASN A 160 1.96 2.60 16.47
CA ASN A 160 3.08 1.69 16.30
C ASN A 160 3.01 1.14 14.88
N PRO A 161 3.83 1.65 13.94
CA PRO A 161 3.77 1.22 12.55
C PRO A 161 3.91 -0.29 12.36
N ILE A 162 3.32 -0.82 11.29
CA ILE A 162 3.44 -2.22 10.87
C ILE A 162 4.89 -2.72 10.95
N THR A 163 5.85 -1.90 10.54
CA THR A 163 7.26 -2.34 10.47
C THR A 163 7.87 -2.69 11.83
N ILE A 164 7.35 -2.13 12.94
CA ILE A 164 7.82 -2.44 14.30
C ILE A 164 7.60 -3.91 14.61
N TYR A 165 6.44 -4.45 14.21
CA TYR A 165 6.00 -5.81 14.52
C TYR A 165 6.60 -6.89 13.61
N LEU A 166 7.39 -6.51 12.61
CA LEU A 166 8.04 -7.48 11.71
C LEU A 166 9.27 -8.11 12.38
N HIS A 167 9.48 -9.40 12.12
CA HIS A 167 10.70 -10.09 12.56
C HIS A 167 11.92 -9.69 11.73
N GLN A 168 13.12 -9.89 12.29
CA GLN A 168 14.38 -9.38 11.72
C GLN A 168 14.63 -9.85 10.27
N GLY A 169 14.36 -11.13 9.96
CA GLY A 169 14.54 -11.66 8.60
C GLY A 169 13.73 -10.93 7.51
N ILE A 170 12.56 -10.37 7.83
CA ILE A 170 11.82 -9.50 6.90
C ILE A 170 12.48 -8.12 6.85
N LYS A 171 12.80 -7.53 8.01
CA LYS A 171 13.45 -6.20 8.11
C LYS A 171 14.78 -6.14 7.35
N ASP A 172 15.54 -7.24 7.33
CA ASP A 172 16.80 -7.32 6.60
C ASP A 172 16.61 -7.25 5.07
N ASN A 173 15.47 -7.75 4.58
CA ASN A 173 15.10 -7.78 3.17
C ASN A 173 14.00 -6.76 2.80
N LEU A 174 13.82 -5.72 3.63
CA LEU A 174 12.82 -4.68 3.45
C LEU A 174 13.40 -3.44 2.76
N LEU A 175 12.68 -2.95 1.76
CA LEU A 175 12.80 -1.61 1.20
C LEU A 175 11.54 -0.80 1.55
N VAL A 176 11.71 0.44 1.99
CA VAL A 176 10.58 1.36 2.17
C VAL A 176 10.61 2.41 1.06
N ILE A 177 9.49 2.63 0.38
CA ILE A 177 9.27 3.72 -0.56
C ILE A 177 8.24 4.65 0.08
N GLN A 178 8.67 5.86 0.45
CA GLN A 178 7.83 6.86 1.10
C GLN A 178 7.47 7.96 0.11
N PHE A 179 6.19 8.15 -0.16
CA PHE A 179 5.70 9.29 -0.90
C PHE A 179 5.44 10.47 0.05
N ASN A 180 5.90 11.65 -0.34
CA ASN A 180 5.69 12.89 0.40
C ASN A 180 5.23 14.00 -0.55
N SER A 181 4.45 14.94 -0.03
CA SER A 181 4.21 16.21 -0.71
C SER A 181 5.44 17.12 -0.57
N GLY A 182 5.84 17.76 -1.65
CA GLY A 182 6.99 18.67 -1.65
C GLY A 182 6.84 19.81 -2.67
N LYS A 183 7.67 20.85 -2.51
CA LYS A 183 7.71 22.01 -3.42
C LYS A 183 8.29 21.69 -4.81
N LYS A 184 9.06 20.61 -4.92
CA LYS A 184 9.68 20.13 -6.16
C LYS A 184 9.71 18.61 -6.18
N GLU A 185 9.73 18.04 -7.39
CA GLU A 185 9.93 16.61 -7.55
C GLU A 185 11.36 16.22 -7.22
N GLU A 186 11.51 15.23 -6.34
CA GLU A 186 12.81 14.75 -5.93
C GLU A 186 12.73 13.30 -5.46
N ILE A 187 13.72 12.49 -5.85
CA ILE A 187 13.85 11.11 -5.37
C ILE A 187 15.21 10.93 -4.70
N LYS A 188 15.19 10.59 -3.41
CA LYS A 188 16.35 10.38 -2.55
C LYS A 188 16.36 8.96 -1.97
N PHE A 189 17.51 8.31 -1.96
CA PHE A 189 17.70 7.01 -1.30
C PHE A 189 18.62 7.14 -0.09
N TYR A 190 18.14 6.64 1.03
CA TYR A 190 18.83 6.59 2.30
C TYR A 190 19.29 5.16 2.55
N LYS A 191 20.57 4.89 2.22
CA LYS A 191 21.14 3.53 2.30
C LYS A 191 21.05 2.93 3.70
N LYS A 192 21.29 3.74 4.75
CA LYS A 192 21.28 3.29 6.16
C LYS A 192 19.92 2.72 6.58
N THR A 193 18.83 3.35 6.13
CA THR A 193 17.45 2.98 6.49
C THR A 193 16.73 2.22 5.37
N LYS A 194 17.43 1.89 4.27
CA LYS A 194 16.87 1.22 3.08
C LYS A 194 15.58 1.90 2.60
N ARG A 195 15.57 3.23 2.59
CA ARG A 195 14.37 4.05 2.31
C ARG A 195 14.56 4.91 1.08
N ILE A 196 13.57 4.90 0.18
CA ILE A 196 13.47 5.84 -0.94
C ILE A 196 12.39 6.85 -0.59
N ASN A 197 12.72 8.15 -0.56
CA ASN A 197 11.74 9.21 -0.47
C ASN A 197 11.42 9.73 -1.87
N TYR A 198 10.16 9.64 -2.25
CA TYR A 198 9.56 10.25 -3.43
C TYR A 198 8.83 11.53 -3.02
N ASN A 199 9.50 12.66 -3.16
CA ASN A 199 8.87 13.96 -3.00
C ASN A 199 8.20 14.32 -4.31
N LEU A 200 6.87 14.51 -4.28
CA LEU A 200 6.08 14.87 -5.45
C LEU A 200 5.42 16.23 -5.23
N VAL A 201 5.32 17.01 -6.29
CA VAL A 201 4.39 18.15 -6.31
C VAL A 201 2.99 17.58 -6.50
N LEU A 202 2.18 17.63 -5.45
CA LEU A 202 0.79 17.17 -5.43
C LEU A 202 -0.12 18.40 -5.48
N LYS A 203 -0.92 18.52 -6.54
CA LYS A 203 -1.85 19.66 -6.73
C LYS A 203 -3.28 19.33 -6.31
N ASP A 204 -3.66 18.06 -6.34
CA ASP A 204 -5.01 17.59 -6.04
C ASP A 204 -4.94 16.42 -5.04
N ILE A 205 -5.08 16.72 -3.76
CA ILE A 205 -5.36 15.71 -2.73
C ILE A 205 -6.87 15.76 -2.49
N LYS A 206 -7.59 14.82 -3.10
CA LYS A 206 -9.02 14.66 -2.87
C LYS A 206 -9.21 13.81 -1.62
N ALA A 207 -9.14 14.43 -0.44
CA ALA A 207 -9.85 13.88 0.71
C ALA A 207 -11.34 14.02 0.37
N ASN A 208 -12.07 12.91 0.29
CA ASN A 208 -13.33 12.81 -0.43
C ASN A 208 -14.35 13.88 -0.05
N TYR A 209 -14.71 14.69 -1.07
CA TYR A 209 -16.09 14.96 -1.41
C TYR A 209 -16.44 14.05 -2.59
N LEU A 210 -16.79 12.79 -2.35
CA LEU A 210 -17.56 12.02 -3.33
C LEU A 210 -19.02 12.37 -3.11
N LYS A 211 -19.61 13.16 -4.02
CA LYS A 211 -21.07 13.23 -4.12
C LYS A 211 -21.54 11.87 -4.63
N ILE A 212 -22.20 11.12 -3.75
CA ILE A 212 -23.02 9.96 -4.10
C ILE A 212 -24.19 10.46 -4.97
#